data_AF-A0A3D3EEN4-F1
#
_entry.id   AF-A0A3D3EEN4-F1
#
_cell.length_a   1.000
_cell.length_b   1.000
_cell.length_c   1.000
_cell.angle_alpha   90.00
_cell.angle_beta   90.00
_cell.angle_gamma   90.00
#
_symmetry.space_group_name_H-M   'P 1'
#
loop_
_entity.id
_entity.type
_entity.pdbx_description
1 polymer ?
#
loop_
_entity_poly.entity_id
_entity_poly.type
_entity_poly.pdbx_seq_one_letter_code
_entity_poly.pdbx_strand_id
1 'polypeptide(L)'
;MADLLVKPTSGTAVHDITPQSAGWGHVGFGLHDLGPGGVIEGSGDGNELCIVLLSGAASLKAGDVDFGHIQGRESVFDGVPAHAFYVPMQTAWKV
;
A
#
# COMPACT_ATOMS: atom_id res chain seq x y z
N MET A 1 -7.00 -0.81 29.68
CA MET A 1 -6.28 0.02 28.70
C MET A 1 -6.68 -0.46 27.33
N ALA A 2 -6.93 0.45 26.38
CA ALA A 2 -7.20 0.05 25.01
C ALA A 2 -5.89 -0.45 24.37
N ASP A 3 -5.95 -1.57 23.65
CA ASP A 3 -4.80 -2.14 22.95
C ASP A 3 -4.73 -1.56 21.53
N LEU A 4 -4.15 -0.36 21.43
CA LEU A 4 -4.12 0.43 20.19
C LEU A 4 -2.79 0.30 19.42
N LEU A 5 -1.77 -0.30 20.03
CA LEU A 5 -0.43 -0.36 19.47
C LEU A 5 -0.24 -1.68 18.71
N VAL A 6 -0.23 -1.61 17.39
CA VAL A 6 0.20 -2.72 16.53
C VAL A 6 1.68 -2.55 16.19
N LYS A 7 2.54 -3.45 16.67
CA LYS A 7 3.97 -3.47 16.33
C LYS A 7 4.19 -4.09 14.95
N PRO A 8 5.26 -3.68 14.23
CA PRO A 8 5.57 -4.25 12.92
C PRO A 8 5.90 -5.74 13.02
N THR A 9 5.53 -6.47 11.97
CA THR A 9 5.92 -7.88 11.77
C THR A 9 7.18 -7.96 10.92
N SER A 10 7.93 -9.05 11.09
CA SER A 10 9.04 -9.37 10.19
C SER A 10 8.50 -9.94 8.87
N GLY A 11 9.04 -9.49 7.74
CA GLY A 11 8.65 -9.96 6.41
C GLY A 11 8.30 -8.81 5.47
N THR A 12 7.74 -9.14 4.31
CA THR A 12 7.36 -8.14 3.31
C THR A 12 6.09 -7.39 3.71
N ALA A 13 5.10 -8.05 4.33
CA ALA A 13 3.97 -7.38 4.95
C ALA A 13 4.35 -6.95 6.37
N VAL A 14 4.66 -5.66 6.54
CA VAL A 14 5.11 -5.07 7.81
C VAL A 14 3.92 -4.73 8.70
N HIS A 15 2.83 -4.25 8.10
CA HIS A 15 1.55 -4.04 8.76
C HIS A 15 0.41 -4.53 7.87
N ASP A 16 -0.59 -5.14 8.50
CA ASP A 16 -1.87 -5.50 7.90
C ASP A 16 -2.97 -5.28 8.94
N ILE A 17 -3.63 -4.14 8.84
CA ILE A 17 -4.69 -3.71 9.75
C ILE A 17 -5.99 -3.69 8.95
N THR A 18 -6.95 -4.50 9.39
CA THR A 18 -8.27 -4.60 8.77
C THR A 18 -9.33 -4.02 9.71
N PRO A 19 -10.51 -3.64 9.21
CA PRO A 19 -11.63 -3.26 10.06
C PRO A 19 -11.94 -4.34 11.13
N GLN A 20 -11.80 -5.62 10.75
CA GLN A 20 -12.04 -6.75 11.65
C GLN A 20 -10.98 -6.86 12.75
N SER A 21 -9.70 -6.65 12.45
CA SER A 21 -8.64 -6.70 13.46
C SER A 21 -8.63 -5.47 14.38
N ALA A 22 -9.02 -4.30 13.86
CA ALA A 22 -9.06 -3.05 14.60
C ALA A 22 -10.37 -2.82 15.40
N GLY A 23 -11.44 -3.56 15.08
CA GLY A 23 -12.74 -3.42 15.75
C GLY A 23 -13.52 -2.16 15.34
N TRP A 24 -13.26 -1.60 14.16
CA TRP A 24 -13.99 -0.46 13.58
C TRP A 24 -14.60 -0.81 12.22
N GLY A 25 -15.35 0.11 11.62
CA GLY A 25 -16.19 -0.20 10.45
C GLY A 25 -15.55 -0.08 9.06
N HIS A 26 -14.50 0.74 8.89
CA HIS A 26 -14.15 1.22 7.54
C HIS A 26 -12.68 1.13 7.15
N VAL A 27 -11.76 1.62 7.97
CA VAL A 27 -10.37 1.84 7.52
C VAL A 27 -9.58 0.55 7.53
N GLY A 28 -8.95 0.22 6.40
CA GLY A 28 -7.85 -0.74 6.33
C GLY A 28 -6.52 0.00 6.15
N PHE A 29 -5.43 -0.59 6.62
CA PHE A 29 -4.08 -0.06 6.40
C PHE A 29 -3.09 -1.22 6.21
N GLY A 30 -2.41 -1.24 5.07
CA GLY A 30 -1.33 -2.16 4.77
C GLY A 30 -0.02 -1.41 4.55
N LEU A 31 1.09 -1.97 5.04
CA LEU A 31 2.44 -1.52 4.72
C LEU A 31 3.25 -2.71 4.22
N HIS A 32 3.80 -2.58 3.01
CA HIS A 32 4.68 -3.58 2.42
C HIS A 32 6.07 -3.01 2.15
N ASP A 33 7.10 -3.73 2.60
CA ASP A 33 8.50 -3.48 2.26
C ASP A 33 8.96 -4.55 1.27
N LEU A 34 9.25 -4.14 0.04
CA LEU A 34 9.52 -5.03 -1.08
C LEU A 34 10.97 -4.86 -1.53
N GLY A 35 11.68 -5.99 -1.62
CA GLY A 35 12.95 -6.04 -2.32
C GLY A 35 12.78 -5.97 -3.85
N PRO A 36 13.88 -5.81 -4.60
CA PRO A 36 13.84 -5.80 -6.06
C PRO A 36 13.13 -7.03 -6.64
N GLY A 37 12.14 -6.81 -7.51
CA GLY A 37 11.33 -7.87 -8.10
C GLY A 37 10.24 -8.44 -7.18
N GLY A 38 10.10 -7.93 -5.95
CA GLY A 38 8.96 -8.19 -5.10
C GLY A 38 7.68 -7.63 -5.72
N VAL A 39 6.58 -8.36 -5.57
CA VAL A 39 5.29 -8.02 -6.19
C VAL A 39 4.19 -8.17 -5.16
N ILE A 40 3.25 -7.23 -5.18
CA ILE A 40 1.96 -7.34 -4.49
C ILE A 40 0.83 -7.06 -5.47
N GLU A 41 -0.25 -7.80 -5.37
CA GLU A 41 -1.40 -7.65 -6.26
C GLU A 41 -2.69 -8.01 -5.55
N GLY A 42 -3.79 -7.45 -6.05
CA GLY A 42 -5.14 -7.75 -5.58
C GLY A 42 -6.11 -7.76 -6.75
N SER A 43 -7.11 -8.62 -6.71
CA SER A 43 -8.16 -8.67 -7.74
C SER A 43 -9.12 -7.48 -7.70
N GLY A 44 -8.98 -6.60 -6.71
CA GLY A 44 -9.99 -5.62 -6.32
C GLY A 44 -11.03 -6.26 -5.40
N ASP A 45 -11.45 -5.51 -4.39
CA ASP A 45 -12.50 -5.88 -3.45
C ASP A 45 -13.56 -4.77 -3.36
N GLY A 46 -14.42 -4.83 -2.35
CA GLY A 46 -15.44 -3.80 -2.12
C GLY A 46 -14.89 -2.43 -1.68
N ASN A 47 -13.57 -2.30 -1.50
CA ASN A 47 -12.92 -1.09 -0.99
C ASN A 47 -12.12 -0.40 -2.09
N GLU A 48 -12.07 0.93 -2.01
CA GLU A 48 -11.10 1.71 -2.76
C GLU A 48 -9.77 1.75 -2.01
N LEU A 49 -8.67 1.93 -2.74
CA LEU A 49 -7.33 1.98 -2.17
C LEU A 49 -6.62 3.26 -2.57
N CYS A 50 -5.81 3.78 -1.65
CA CYS A 50 -4.81 4.79 -1.94
C CYS A 50 -3.44 4.15 -1.75
N ILE A 51 -2.78 3.76 -2.84
CA ILE A 51 -1.44 3.19 -2.81
C ILE A 51 -0.44 4.35 -2.75
N VAL A 52 0.43 4.36 -1.74
CA VAL A 52 1.43 5.42 -1.55
C VAL A 52 2.83 4.82 -1.64
N LEU A 53 3.64 5.30 -2.58
CA LEU A 53 5.05 4.93 -2.69
C LEU A 53 5.86 5.76 -1.68
N LEU A 54 6.14 5.17 -0.51
CA LEU A 54 6.84 5.86 0.57
C LEU A 54 8.31 6.14 0.25
N SER A 55 8.98 5.18 -0.39
CA SER A 55 10.38 5.28 -0.82
C SER A 55 10.69 4.27 -1.93
N GLY A 56 11.75 4.53 -2.70
CA GLY A 56 12.22 3.65 -3.76
C GLY A 56 11.47 3.84 -5.08
N ALA A 57 11.41 2.78 -5.88
CA ALA A 57 10.78 2.78 -7.20
C ALA A 57 9.92 1.54 -7.40
N ALA A 58 8.82 1.69 -8.13
CA ALA A 58 7.88 0.61 -8.39
C ALA A 58 7.20 0.81 -9.75
N SER A 59 6.64 -0.27 -10.30
CA SER A 59 5.77 -0.19 -11.47
C SER A 59 4.35 -0.50 -11.04
N LEU A 60 3.39 0.39 -11.32
CA LEU A 60 2.03 0.24 -10.82
C LEU A 60 1.03 0.11 -11.96
N LYS A 61 0.13 -0.86 -11.84
CA LYS A 61 -1.02 -1.03 -12.73
C LYS A 61 -2.30 -1.15 -11.92
N ALA A 62 -3.36 -0.46 -12.35
CA ALA A 62 -4.69 -0.57 -11.78
C ALA A 62 -5.74 -0.62 -12.90
N GLY A 63 -6.45 -1.75 -13.00
CA GLY A 63 -7.37 -2.05 -14.08
C GLY A 63 -6.68 -1.96 -15.44
N ASP A 64 -7.23 -1.12 -16.32
CA ASP A 64 -6.69 -0.86 -17.66
C ASP A 64 -5.61 0.23 -17.68
N VAL A 65 -5.35 0.89 -16.54
CA VAL A 65 -4.36 1.96 -16.43
C VAL A 65 -3.03 1.39 -15.96
N ASP A 66 -2.02 1.50 -16.83
CA ASP A 66 -0.63 1.26 -16.48
C ASP A 66 0.05 2.61 -16.22
N PHE A 67 0.50 2.83 -14.98
CA PHE A 67 1.23 4.05 -14.61
C PHE A 67 2.72 3.96 -14.96
N GLY A 68 3.16 2.80 -15.46
CA GLY A 68 4.55 2.53 -15.81
C GLY A 68 5.45 2.50 -14.58
N HIS A 69 6.73 2.69 -14.84
CA HIS A 69 7.76 2.70 -13.80
C HIS A 69 7.89 4.10 -13.18
N ILE A 70 7.64 4.19 -11.88
CA ILE A 70 7.69 5.44 -11.10
C ILE A 70 8.92 5.43 -10.20
N GLN A 71 9.72 6.47 -10.32
CA GLN A 71 10.83 6.76 -9.41
C GLN A 71 10.32 7.68 -8.29
N GLY A 72 10.33 7.17 -7.06
CA GLY A 72 10.01 7.93 -5.87
C GLY A 72 11.23 8.57 -5.23
N ARG A 73 11.04 9.02 -3.99
CA ARG A 73 12.13 9.50 -3.12
C ARG A 73 12.92 8.34 -2.53
N GLU A 74 14.18 8.55 -2.17
CA GLU A 74 15.00 7.51 -1.53
C GLU A 74 14.57 7.29 -0.07
N SER A 75 14.15 8.36 0.60
CA SER A 75 13.75 8.35 2.00
C SER A 75 12.52 9.22 2.23
N VAL A 76 11.70 8.82 3.22
CA VAL A 76 10.52 9.59 3.65
C VAL A 76 10.87 10.98 4.20
N PHE A 77 12.15 11.21 4.51
CA PHE A 77 12.66 12.45 5.09
C PHE A 77 13.23 13.44 4.06
N ASP A 78 13.21 13.12 2.76
CA ASP A 78 13.84 13.93 1.71
C ASP A 78 13.10 15.26 1.42
N GLY A 79 11.98 15.52 2.09
CA GLY A 79 11.16 16.72 1.86
C GLY A 79 10.44 16.74 0.50
N VAL A 80 10.54 15.65 -0.28
CA VAL A 80 9.84 15.46 -1.55
C VAL A 80 8.48 14.79 -1.28
N PRO A 81 7.37 15.27 -1.86
CA PRO A 81 6.07 14.62 -1.76
C PRO A 81 6.10 13.19 -2.31
N ALA A 82 5.35 12.28 -1.66
CA ALA A 82 5.19 10.92 -2.15
C ALA A 82 4.28 10.87 -3.38
N HIS A 83 4.47 9.86 -4.22
CA HIS A 83 3.48 9.50 -5.23
C HIS A 83 2.35 8.71 -4.57
N ALA A 84 1.11 9.09 -4.88
CA ALA A 84 -0.09 8.41 -4.41
C ALA A 84 -0.99 8.07 -5.61
N PHE A 85 -1.51 6.84 -5.62
CA PHE A 85 -2.33 6.29 -6.70
C PHE A 85 -3.66 5.86 -6.12
N TYR A 86 -4.73 6.41 -6.67
CA TYR A 86 -6.07 6.01 -6.34
C TYR A 86 -6.48 4.80 -7.17
N VAL A 87 -6.96 3.76 -6.50
CA VAL A 87 -7.52 2.55 -7.11
C VAL A 87 -8.99 2.47 -6.69
N PRO A 88 -9.93 2.59 -7.64
CA PRO A 88 -11.35 2.47 -7.33
C PRO A 88 -11.72 1.09 -6.79
N MET A 89 -12.87 1.00 -6.12
CA MET A 89 -13.48 -0.27 -5.76
C MET A 89 -13.58 -1.22 -6.96
N GLN A 90 -13.50 -2.53 -6.71
CA GLN A 90 -13.63 -3.58 -7.73
C GLN A 90 -12.60 -3.46 -8.87
N THR A 91 -11.45 -2.83 -8.61
CA THR A 91 -10.37 -2.67 -9.59
C THR A 91 -9.17 -3.53 -9.20
N ALA A 92 -8.78 -4.45 -10.09
CA ALA A 92 -7.57 -5.23 -9.91
C ALA A 92 -6.33 -4.34 -9.99
N TRP A 93 -5.33 -4.61 -9.16
CA TRP A 93 -4.12 -3.80 -9.10
C TRP A 93 -2.88 -4.66 -8.85
N LYS A 94 -1.73 -4.14 -9.27
CA LYS A 94 -0.41 -4.76 -9.11
C LYS A 94 0.66 -3.69 -8.94
N VAL A 95 1.58 -3.95 -8.02
CA VAL A 95 2.78 -3.15 -7.74
C VAL A 95 4.00 -4.05 -7.76
#